data_AF-A0A9X1LIR8-F1
#
_entry.id   AF-A0A9X1LIR8-F1
#
_cell.length_a   1.000
_cell.length_b   1.000
_cell.length_c   1.000
_cell.angle_alpha   90.00
_cell.angle_beta   90.00
_cell.angle_gamma   90.00
#
_symmetry.space_group_name_H-M   'P 1'
#
loop_
_entity.id
_entity.type
_entity.pdbx_description
1 polymer ?
#
loop_
_entity_poly.entity_id
_entity_poly.type
_entity_poly.pdbx_seq_one_letter_code
_entity_poly.pdbx_strand_id
1 'polypeptide(L)'
;MAQENSKFLKAYEMASSTNQQFPPDVLLHFYALYKRATEKNGFYIPPTNTGDLRSAFKINALVQVKDLSKTEAEKQYIDLVETHIGKVTV
;
A
#
# COMPACT_ATOMS: atom_id res chain seq x y z
N MET A 1 12.42 -8.56 -13.63
CA MET A 1 11.75 -9.03 -12.39
C MET A 1 12.55 -8.77 -11.12
N ALA A 2 13.90 -8.77 -11.13
CA ALA A 2 14.71 -8.49 -9.93
C ALA A 2 14.71 -7.00 -9.48
N GLN A 3 14.51 -6.06 -10.42
CA GLN A 3 14.67 -4.62 -10.16
C GLN A 3 13.42 -3.91 -9.61
N GLU A 4 12.22 -4.44 -9.87
CA GLU A 4 10.98 -3.89 -9.29
C GLU A 4 10.89 -4.17 -7.78
N ASN A 5 11.37 -5.35 -7.36
CA ASN A 5 11.36 -5.74 -5.95
C ASN A 5 12.31 -4.86 -5.10
N SER A 6 13.51 -4.54 -5.59
CA SER A 6 14.44 -3.69 -4.84
C SER A 6 13.92 -2.26 -4.67
N LYS A 7 13.31 -1.67 -5.71
CA LYS A 7 12.70 -0.34 -5.62
C LYS A 7 11.50 -0.33 -4.67
N PHE A 8 10.64 -1.34 -4.74
CA PHE A 8 9.51 -1.48 -3.83
C PHE A 8 9.95 -1.61 -2.37
N LEU A 9 10.94 -2.46 -2.08
CA LEU A 9 11.49 -2.62 -0.74
C LEU A 9 12.07 -1.30 -0.20
N LYS A 10 12.76 -0.53 -1.05
CA LYS A 10 13.28 0.78 -0.64
C LYS A 10 12.17 1.79 -0.35
N ALA A 11 11.14 1.81 -1.20
CA ALA A 11 9.95 2.63 -0.97
C ALA A 11 9.26 2.27 0.35
N TYR A 12 9.14 0.98 0.65
CA TYR A 12 8.59 0.50 1.92
C TYR A 12 9.44 0.91 3.13
N GLU A 13 10.76 0.80 3.04
CA GLU A 13 11.67 1.27 4.09
C GLU A 13 11.49 2.78 4.34
N MET A 14 11.42 3.59 3.28
CA MET A 14 11.19 5.04 3.39
C MET A 14 9.83 5.35 4.04
N ALA A 15 8.76 4.69 3.60
CA ALA A 15 7.41 4.88 4.16
C ALA A 15 7.27 4.40 5.60
N SER A 16 8.01 3.37 6.00
CA SER A 16 7.95 2.82 7.38
C SER A 16 8.84 3.56 8.38
N SER A 17 9.84 4.32 7.91
CA SER A 17 10.79 5.08 8.74
C SER A 17 10.54 6.60 8.76
N THR A 18 9.64 7.11 7.92
CA THR A 18 9.34 8.56 7.89
C THR A 18 8.59 9.02 9.14
N ASN A 19 8.90 10.22 9.60
CA ASN A 19 8.17 10.91 10.68
C ASN A 19 7.14 11.92 10.16
N GLN A 20 6.91 11.95 8.85
CA GLN A 20 5.91 12.81 8.22
C GLN A 20 4.49 12.38 8.61
N GLN A 21 3.63 13.36 8.85
CA GLN A 21 2.22 13.11 9.11
C GLN A 21 1.44 13.17 7.80
N PHE A 22 0.55 12.19 7.60
CA PHE A 22 -0.29 12.10 6.41
C PHE A 22 -1.77 12.13 6.78
N PRO A 23 -2.62 12.67 5.90
CA PRO A 23 -4.06 12.48 5.98
C PRO A 23 -4.45 10.99 6.06
N PRO A 24 -5.54 10.64 6.77
CA PRO A 24 -5.97 9.24 6.93
C PRO A 24 -6.23 8.49 5.61
N ASP A 25 -6.70 9.17 4.57
CA ASP A 25 -6.93 8.63 3.24
C ASP A 25 -5.62 8.22 2.54
N VAL A 26 -4.58 9.04 2.66
CA VAL A 26 -3.24 8.70 2.15
C VAL A 26 -2.68 7.46 2.86
N LEU A 27 -2.87 7.35 4.17
CA LEU A 27 -2.48 6.17 4.94
C LEU A 27 -3.25 4.91 4.50
N LEU A 28 -4.53 5.05 4.17
CA LEU A 28 -5.35 3.96 3.64
C LEU A 28 -4.87 3.52 2.25
N HIS A 29 -4.46 4.44 1.38
CA HIS A 29 -3.85 4.09 0.09
C HIS A 29 -2.53 3.34 0.26
N PHE A 30 -1.63 3.82 1.14
CA PHE A 30 -0.40 3.10 1.47
C PHE A 30 -0.68 1.68 1.95
N TYR A 31 -1.64 1.52 2.88
CA TYR A 31 -2.04 0.22 3.39
C TYR A 31 -2.58 -0.70 2.29
N ALA A 32 -3.51 -0.22 1.47
CA ALA A 32 -4.18 -1.03 0.47
C ALA A 32 -3.21 -1.50 -0.63
N LEU A 33 -2.39 -0.58 -1.16
CA LEU A 33 -1.38 -0.89 -2.17
C LEU A 33 -0.32 -1.85 -1.66
N TYR A 34 0.19 -1.65 -0.44
CA TYR A 34 1.15 -2.58 0.18
C TYR A 34 0.56 -3.98 0.35
N LYS A 35 -0.67 -4.08 0.87
CA LYS A 35 -1.35 -5.37 1.03
C LYS A 35 -1.58 -6.04 -0.33
N ARG A 36 -1.99 -5.30 -1.35
CA ARG A 36 -2.18 -5.85 -2.70
C ARG A 36 -0.86 -6.32 -3.34
N ALA A 37 0.22 -5.58 -3.12
CA ALA A 37 1.57 -5.92 -3.58
C ALA A 37 2.17 -7.15 -2.87
N THR A 38 1.82 -7.40 -1.60
CA THR A 38 2.45 -8.47 -0.80
C THR A 38 1.61 -9.74 -0.67
N GLU A 39 0.33 -9.68 -1.01
CA GLU A 39 -0.57 -10.84 -0.88
C GLU A 39 -0.16 -11.98 -1.81
N LYS A 40 -0.16 -13.21 -1.28
CA LYS A 40 0.26 -14.42 -2.01
C LYS A 40 -0.91 -15.16 -2.61
N ASN A 41 -2.10 -15.06 -2.00
CA ASN A 41 -3.26 -15.89 -2.31
C ASN A 41 -4.37 -15.13 -3.06
N GLY A 42 -4.01 -14.11 -3.85
CA GLY A 42 -4.99 -13.32 -4.61
C GLY A 42 -5.57 -12.16 -3.79
N PHE A 43 -6.85 -11.81 -4.00
CA PHE A 43 -7.51 -10.74 -3.24
C PHE A 43 -8.12 -11.33 -1.95
N TYR A 44 -7.79 -10.74 -0.81
CA TYR A 44 -8.27 -11.18 0.51
C TYR A 44 -8.86 -10.01 1.29
N ILE A 45 -10.05 -10.20 1.85
CA ILE A 45 -10.69 -9.27 2.77
C ILE A 45 -10.55 -9.84 4.19
N PRO A 46 -9.92 -9.12 5.13
CA PRO A 46 -9.84 -9.56 6.51
C PRO A 46 -11.24 -9.56 7.16
N PRO A 47 -11.51 -10.47 8.11
CA PRO A 47 -12.75 -10.45 8.88
C PRO A 47 -12.86 -9.13 9.66
N THR A 48 -14.08 -8.62 9.81
CA THR A 48 -14.38 -7.40 10.56
C THR A 48 -15.57 -7.63 11.48
N ASN A 49 -15.60 -6.93 12.61
CA ASN A 49 -16.73 -6.92 13.53
C ASN A 49 -17.69 -5.78 13.17
N THR A 50 -18.98 -5.96 13.47
CA THR A 50 -19.98 -4.90 13.38
C THR A 50 -19.59 -3.74 14.30
N GLY A 51 -19.55 -2.52 13.75
CA GLY A 51 -19.17 -1.30 14.49
C GLY A 51 -17.69 -0.93 14.43
N ASP A 52 -16.81 -1.77 13.86
CA ASP A 52 -15.40 -1.41 13.66
C ASP A 52 -15.22 -0.56 12.39
N LEU A 53 -15.42 0.74 12.53
CA LEU A 53 -15.26 1.71 11.43
C LEU A 53 -13.85 1.71 10.84
N ARG A 54 -12.81 1.55 11.67
CA ARG A 54 -11.41 1.55 11.19
C ARG A 54 -11.17 0.37 10.25
N SER A 55 -11.64 -0.82 10.61
CA SER A 55 -11.53 -2.00 9.74
C SER A 55 -12.40 -1.86 8.50
N ALA A 56 -13.59 -1.27 8.60
CA ALA A 56 -14.45 -0.98 7.45
C ALA A 56 -13.75 -0.07 6.42
N PHE A 57 -13.09 1.00 6.85
CA PHE A 57 -12.32 1.88 5.96
C PHE A 57 -11.14 1.15 5.29
N LYS A 58 -10.44 0.29 6.03
CA LYS A 58 -9.36 -0.54 5.47
C LYS A 58 -9.88 -1.51 4.41
N ILE A 59 -11.01 -2.15 4.66
CA ILE A 59 -11.65 -3.06 3.71
C ILE A 59 -12.07 -2.30 2.45
N ASN A 60 -12.68 -1.12 2.61
CA ASN A 60 -13.05 -0.27 1.48
C ASN A 60 -11.83 0.09 0.62
N ALA A 61 -10.71 0.49 1.24
CA ALA A 61 -9.47 0.78 0.54
C ALA A 61 -8.89 -0.46 -0.18
N LEU A 62 -8.96 -1.65 0.43
CA LEU A 62 -8.55 -2.90 -0.23
C LEU A 62 -9.42 -3.20 -1.45
N VAL A 63 -10.74 -3.02 -1.35
CA VAL A 63 -11.68 -3.24 -2.46
C VAL A 63 -11.37 -2.31 -3.64
N GLN A 64 -10.94 -1.08 -3.39
CA GLN A 64 -10.57 -0.12 -4.44
C GLN A 64 -9.36 -0.57 -5.28
N VAL A 65 -8.45 -1.36 -4.72
CA VAL A 65 -7.24 -1.83 -5.41
C VAL A 65 -7.32 -3.30 -5.84
N LYS A 66 -8.49 -3.93 -5.72
CA LYS A 66 -8.67 -5.39 -5.92
C LYS A 66 -8.25 -5.87 -7.31
N ASP A 67 -8.49 -5.05 -8.33
CA ASP A 67 -8.29 -5.40 -9.74
C ASP A 67 -6.85 -5.14 -10.21
N LEU A 68 -6.02 -4.47 -9.41
CA LEU A 68 -4.60 -4.27 -9.73
C LEU A 68 -3.86 -5.61 -9.68
N SER A 69 -2.96 -5.87 -10.61
CA SER A 69 -1.94 -6.90 -10.45
C SER A 69 -0.97 -6.54 -9.32
N LYS A 70 -0.21 -7.53 -8.86
CA LYS A 70 0.85 -7.30 -7.86
C LYS A 70 1.84 -6.23 -8.31
N THR A 71 2.31 -6.32 -9.56
CA THR A 71 3.27 -5.37 -10.13
C THR A 71 2.69 -3.96 -10.27
N GLU A 72 1.40 -3.83 -10.61
CA GLU A 72 0.74 -2.52 -10.66
C GLU A 72 0.61 -1.89 -9.27
N ALA A 73 0.29 -2.70 -8.26
CA ALA A 73 0.23 -2.24 -6.88
C ALA A 73 1.62 -1.82 -6.36
N GLU A 74 2.69 -2.56 -6.69
CA GLU A 74 4.06 -2.18 -6.37
C GLU A 74 4.44 -0.83 -7.01
N LYS A 75 4.13 -0.63 -8.29
CA LYS A 75 4.40 0.63 -9.01
C LYS A 75 3.65 1.81 -8.38
N GLN A 76 2.34 1.68 -8.18
CA GLN A 76 1.55 2.73 -7.56
C GLN A 76 1.98 3.02 -6.13
N TYR A 77 2.44 2.01 -5.37
CA TYR A 77 3.00 2.23 -4.04
C TYR A 77 4.28 3.08 -4.10
N ILE A 78 5.18 2.77 -5.03
CA ILE A 78 6.40 3.56 -5.25
C ILE A 78 6.05 4.98 -5.65
N ASP A 79 5.11 5.18 -6.58
CA ASP A 79 4.68 6.51 -7.03
C ASP A 79 4.08 7.33 -5.87
N LEU A 80 3.31 6.67 -4.99
CA LEU A 80 2.75 7.29 -3.79
C LEU A 80 3.84 7.71 -2.80
N VAL A 81 4.87 6.88 -2.60
CA VAL A 81 6.05 7.24 -1.80
C VAL A 81 6.80 8.42 -2.43
N GLU A 82 7.03 8.39 -3.74
CA GLU A 82 7.73 9.46 -4.44
C GLU A 82 6.98 10.80 -4.38
N THR A 83 5.65 10.75 -4.40
CA THR A 83 4.78 11.92 -4.31
C THR A 83 4.78 12.55 -2.92
N HIS A 84 4.76 11.74 -1.85
CA HIS A 84 4.56 12.24 -0.48
C HIS A 84 5.84 12.33 0.36
N ILE A 85 6.84 11.51 0.08
CA ILE A 85 8.04 11.35 0.91
C ILE A 85 9.29 11.82 0.17
N GLY A 86 9.46 11.38 -1.07
CA GLY A 86 10.59 11.77 -1.92
C GLY A 86 11.04 10.65 -2.86
N LYS A 87 11.90 11.02 -3.82
CA LYS A 87 12.32 10.15 -4.93
C LYS A 87 13.02 8.86 -4.43
N VAL A 88 12.54 7.70 -4.88
CA VAL A 88 13.12 6.41 -4.51
C VAL A 88 14.26 6.08 -5.47
N THR A 89 15.47 5.94 -4.92
CA THR A 89 16.68 5.61 -5.69
C THR A 89 17.19 4.24 -5.24
N VAL A 90 17.53 3.37 -6.19
CA VAL A 90 17.98 1.99 -5.97
C VAL A 90 19.47 1.87 -6.21
#